data_AF-A0A2S3ZU31-F1
#
_entry.id   AF-A0A2S3ZU31-F1
#
_cell.length_a   1.000
_cell.length_b   1.000
_cell.length_c   1.000
_cell.angle_alpha   90.00
_cell.angle_beta   90.00
_cell.angle_gamma   90.00
#
_symmetry.space_group_name_H-M   'P 1'
#
loop_
_entity.id
_entity.type
_entity.pdbx_description
1 polymer ?
#
loop_
_entity_poly.entity_id
_entity_poly.type
_entity_poly.pdbx_seq_one_letter_code
_entity_poly.pdbx_strand_id
1 'polypeptide(L)'
;MLQALGHLLPISVASALSSVPIMATILILLSKHNRSSSVPYLMGWVLGIASIVTSFVLLASFLPEPALGGQQTFNALAQIVIGLALVALAIVVWRRSRGKPVGAEPKWLASVGLLGPWSSFGFGVVLNLRPKSILLTAAAALSVAGGGLTVGEAGVVIAIYTVLSASTVAIPVIGAIVSPVKVEAWLHGARAWFGRNNRTVTILILLMIGVVIVGNGLTRL
;
A
#
# COMPACT_ATOMS: atom_id res chain seq x y z
N MET A 1 10.86 -17.87 -8.19
CA MET A 1 10.68 -16.40 -8.42
C MET A 1 9.39 -16.01 -9.15
N LEU A 2 9.10 -16.52 -10.37
CA LEU A 2 7.97 -16.04 -11.21
C LEU A 2 6.58 -16.19 -10.54
N GLN A 3 6.35 -17.30 -9.84
CA GLN A 3 5.11 -17.52 -9.09
C GLN A 3 4.93 -16.51 -7.94
N ALA A 4 6.01 -16.12 -7.26
CA ALA A 4 5.96 -15.09 -6.22
C ALA A 4 5.59 -13.73 -6.83
N LEU A 5 6.16 -13.39 -7.99
CA LEU A 5 5.82 -12.18 -8.74
C LEU A 5 4.35 -12.18 -9.18
N GLY A 6 3.84 -13.29 -9.72
CA GLY A 6 2.45 -13.41 -10.14
C GLY A 6 1.45 -13.09 -9.02
N HIS A 7 1.70 -13.57 -7.81
CA HIS A 7 0.87 -13.26 -6.64
C HIS A 7 1.10 -11.82 -6.11
N LEU A 8 2.31 -11.29 -6.25
CA LEU A 8 2.67 -9.95 -5.78
C LEU A 8 2.11 -8.83 -6.64
N LEU A 9 1.94 -9.03 -7.95
CA LEU A 9 1.40 -8.01 -8.85
C LEU A 9 0.07 -7.42 -8.38
N PRO A 10 -1.00 -8.21 -8.13
CA PRO A 10 -2.26 -7.68 -7.64
C PRO A 10 -2.10 -6.98 -6.28
N ILE A 11 -1.29 -7.53 -5.38
CA ILE A 11 -1.03 -6.95 -4.05
C ILE A 11 -0.33 -5.58 -4.17
N SER A 12 0.64 -5.47 -5.09
CA SER A 12 1.37 -4.23 -5.37
C SER A 12 0.45 -3.16 -5.92
N VAL A 13 -0.45 -3.53 -6.85
CA VAL A 13 -1.47 -2.62 -7.39
C VAL A 13 -2.41 -2.14 -6.28
N ALA A 14 -2.82 -3.04 -5.38
CA ALA A 14 -3.65 -2.70 -4.22
C ALA A 14 -2.99 -1.70 -3.28
N SER A 15 -1.68 -1.88 -3.06
CA SER A 15 -0.83 -1.04 -2.23
C SER A 15 -0.66 0.34 -2.87
N ALA A 16 -0.32 0.38 -4.16
CA ALA A 16 -0.18 1.59 -4.95
C ALA A 16 -1.49 2.40 -4.99
N LEU A 17 -2.63 1.75 -5.22
CA LEU A 17 -3.94 2.38 -5.22
C LEU A 17 -4.49 2.58 -3.80
N SER A 18 -3.69 3.21 -2.94
CA SER A 18 -4.07 3.59 -1.59
C SER A 18 -4.52 5.03 -1.53
N SER A 19 -5.79 5.23 -1.18
CA SER A 19 -6.44 6.55 -1.15
C SER A 19 -5.74 7.56 -0.25
N VAL A 20 -5.29 7.15 0.94
CA VAL A 20 -4.63 8.05 1.90
C VAL A 20 -3.26 8.55 1.40
N PRO A 21 -2.29 7.70 0.98
CA PRO A 21 -1.03 8.18 0.41
C PRO A 21 -1.22 9.00 -0.86
N ILE A 22 -2.16 8.63 -1.74
CA ILE A 22 -2.45 9.42 -2.94
C ILE A 22 -2.94 10.82 -2.56
N MET A 23 -3.90 10.92 -1.64
CA MET A 23 -4.39 12.20 -1.18
C MET A 23 -3.31 13.01 -0.45
N ALA A 24 -2.47 12.36 0.35
CA ALA A 24 -1.31 13.01 0.97
C ALA A 24 -0.33 13.57 -0.06
N THR A 25 0.01 12.81 -1.10
CA THR A 25 0.84 13.27 -2.22
C THR A 25 0.23 14.51 -2.87
N ILE A 26 -1.06 14.47 -3.18
CA ILE A 26 -1.77 15.60 -3.80
C ILE A 26 -1.67 16.84 -2.91
N LEU A 27 -1.96 16.71 -1.61
CA LEU A 27 -1.92 17.85 -0.70
C LEU A 27 -0.52 18.39 -0.46
N ILE A 28 0.49 17.53 -0.33
CA ILE A 28 1.88 17.95 -0.18
C ILE A 28 2.32 18.70 -1.45
N LEU A 29 2.02 18.18 -2.63
CA LEU A 29 2.39 18.82 -3.91
C LEU A 29 1.66 20.15 -4.18
N LEU A 30 0.45 20.31 -3.64
CA LEU A 30 -0.30 21.57 -3.69
C LEU A 30 -0.04 22.51 -2.49
N SER A 31 0.84 22.12 -1.57
CA SER A 31 1.12 22.92 -0.36
C SER A 31 2.13 24.04 -0.62
N LYS A 32 2.19 25.00 0.31
CA LYS A 32 3.22 26.07 0.33
C LYS A 32 4.65 25.52 0.33
N HIS A 33 4.87 24.34 0.91
CA HIS A 33 6.18 23.69 1.02
C HIS A 33 6.35 22.52 0.02
N ASN A 34 5.63 22.55 -1.11
CA ASN A 34 5.55 21.44 -2.05
C ASN A 34 6.92 20.86 -2.46
N ARG A 35 7.87 21.68 -2.88
CA ARG A 35 9.19 21.23 -3.34
C ARG A 35 10.03 20.63 -2.22
N SER A 36 10.07 21.30 -1.06
CA SER A 36 10.90 20.85 0.06
C SER A 36 10.33 19.65 0.81
N SER A 37 9.01 19.39 0.69
CA SER A 37 8.32 18.33 1.44
C SER A 37 8.00 17.07 0.62
N SER A 38 7.85 17.20 -0.70
CA SER A 38 7.48 16.08 -1.57
C SER A 38 8.56 15.01 -1.71
N VAL A 39 9.83 15.40 -1.88
CA VAL A 39 10.95 14.45 -1.98
C VAL A 39 11.17 13.72 -0.66
N PRO A 40 11.24 14.40 0.52
CA PRO A 40 11.29 13.71 1.80
C PRO A 40 10.11 12.77 2.03
N TYR A 41 8.89 13.17 1.68
CA TYR A 41 7.73 12.27 1.75
C TYR A 41 7.91 11.02 0.88
N LEU A 42 8.35 11.17 -0.37
CA LEU A 42 8.60 10.03 -1.25
C LEU A 42 9.68 9.11 -0.68
N MET A 43 10.78 9.65 -0.17
CA MET A 43 11.84 8.86 0.47
C MET A 43 11.31 8.09 1.68
N GLY A 44 10.56 8.77 2.55
CA GLY A 44 9.93 8.13 3.72
C GLY A 44 8.90 7.08 3.34
N TRP A 45 8.13 7.31 2.27
CA TRP A 45 7.15 6.36 1.75
C TRP A 45 7.81 5.08 1.21
N VAL A 46 8.84 5.24 0.35
CA VAL A 46 9.62 4.12 -0.20
C VAL A 46 10.30 3.35 0.93
N LEU A 47 10.96 4.05 1.85
CA LEU A 47 11.61 3.43 3.01
C LEU A 47 10.59 2.69 3.86
N GLY A 48 9.44 3.29 4.17
CA GLY A 48 8.40 2.65 4.98
C GLY A 48 7.85 1.37 4.33
N ILE A 49 7.62 1.36 3.02
CA ILE A 49 7.20 0.16 2.29
C ILE A 49 8.29 -0.92 2.40
N ALA A 50 9.53 -0.57 2.03
CA ALA A 50 10.65 -1.50 2.00
C ALA A 50 10.95 -2.08 3.38
N SER A 51 10.97 -1.25 4.42
CA SER A 51 11.21 -1.66 5.79
C SER A 51 10.12 -2.62 6.28
N ILE A 52 8.83 -2.28 6.12
CA ILE A 52 7.77 -3.16 6.60
C ILE A 52 7.77 -4.50 5.85
N VAL A 53 7.86 -4.50 4.51
CA VAL A 53 7.84 -5.79 3.79
C VAL A 53 9.05 -6.64 4.15
N THR A 54 10.23 -6.05 4.30
CA THR A 54 11.44 -6.75 4.73
C THR A 54 11.27 -7.30 6.14
N SER A 55 10.76 -6.51 7.09
CA SER A 55 10.50 -6.97 8.46
C SER A 55 9.53 -8.14 8.50
N PHE A 56 8.46 -8.12 7.70
CA PHE A 56 7.50 -9.23 7.64
C PHE A 56 8.09 -10.47 6.97
N VAL A 57 8.92 -10.31 5.94
CA VAL A 57 9.65 -11.44 5.31
C VAL A 57 10.62 -12.07 6.31
N LEU A 58 11.38 -11.26 7.05
CA LEU A 58 12.28 -11.74 8.09
C LEU A 58 11.50 -12.44 9.22
N LEU A 59 10.41 -11.83 9.69
CA LEU A 59 9.55 -12.44 10.71
C LEU A 59 9.01 -13.81 10.25
N ALA A 60 8.59 -13.91 8.98
CA ALA A 60 8.13 -15.18 8.41
C ALA A 60 9.24 -16.24 8.36
N SER A 61 10.50 -15.85 8.17
CA SER A 61 11.64 -16.79 8.21
C SER A 61 11.99 -17.30 9.61
N PHE A 62 11.56 -16.62 10.67
CA PHE A 62 11.75 -17.05 12.06
C PHE A 62 10.63 -17.94 12.60
N LEU A 63 9.55 -18.13 11.84
CA LEU A 63 8.48 -19.04 12.25
C LEU A 63 9.02 -20.49 12.26
N PRO A 64 8.77 -21.28 13.32
CA PRO A 64 9.25 -22.66 13.40
C PRO A 64 8.79 -23.43 12.18
N GLU A 65 9.70 -24.16 11.51
CA GLU A 65 9.29 -25.04 10.41
C GLU A 65 8.34 -26.11 10.96
N PRO A 66 7.05 -26.11 10.56
CA PRO A 66 6.14 -27.18 10.88
C PRO A 66 6.65 -28.47 10.24
N ALA A 67 6.32 -29.62 10.84
CA ALA A 67 6.60 -30.93 10.27
C ALA A 67 6.21 -30.98 8.77
N LEU A 68 6.94 -31.78 7.98
CA LEU A 68 6.78 -31.94 6.53
C LEU A 68 5.31 -31.81 6.07
N GLY A 69 5.01 -30.74 5.30
CA GLY A 69 3.66 -30.39 4.80
C GLY A 69 2.93 -29.28 5.57
N GLY A 70 3.32 -29.00 6.82
CA GLY A 70 2.63 -28.00 7.66
C GLY A 70 2.95 -26.54 7.30
N GLN A 71 4.12 -26.22 6.73
CA GLN A 71 4.48 -24.84 6.37
C GLN A 71 3.63 -24.30 5.22
N GLN A 72 3.35 -25.14 4.21
CA GLN A 72 2.50 -24.77 3.09
C GLN A 72 1.06 -24.56 3.56
N THR A 73 0.54 -25.47 4.37
CA THR A 73 -0.79 -25.35 5.00
C THR A 73 -0.92 -24.09 5.85
N PHE A 74 0.09 -23.77 6.68
CA PHE A 74 0.11 -22.56 7.48
C PHE A 74 0.07 -21.29 6.62
N ASN A 75 0.93 -21.20 5.60
CA ASN A 75 0.97 -20.06 4.69
C ASN A 75 -0.36 -19.89 3.93
N ALA A 76 -0.96 -21.00 3.51
CA ALA A 76 -2.26 -21.01 2.84
C ALA A 76 -3.38 -20.49 3.76
N LEU A 77 -3.46 -21.00 4.99
CA LEU A 77 -4.42 -20.53 6.00
C LEU A 77 -4.20 -19.06 6.36
N ALA A 78 -2.95 -18.62 6.53
CA ALA A 78 -2.61 -17.24 6.80
C ALA A 78 -3.06 -16.30 5.66
N GLN A 79 -2.85 -16.69 4.40
CA GLN A 79 -3.35 -15.96 3.25
C GLN A 79 -4.89 -15.88 3.26
N ILE A 80 -5.58 -16.98 3.51
CA ILE A 80 -7.05 -16.99 3.63
C ILE A 80 -7.52 -16.02 4.71
N VAL A 81 -6.93 -16.07 5.91
CA VAL A 81 -7.28 -15.15 7.02
C VAL A 81 -7.03 -13.69 6.64
N ILE A 82 -5.89 -13.38 6.02
CA ILE A 82 -5.59 -12.00 5.57
C ILE A 82 -6.59 -11.55 4.50
N GLY A 83 -6.90 -12.40 3.53
CA GLY A 83 -7.86 -12.10 2.48
C GLY A 83 -9.26 -11.84 3.04
N LEU A 84 -9.72 -12.67 3.98
CA LEU A 84 -10.98 -12.46 4.70
C LEU A 84 -10.96 -11.18 5.53
N ALA A 85 -9.83 -10.85 6.18
CA ALA A 85 -9.68 -9.60 6.91
C ALA A 85 -9.77 -8.37 5.99
N LEU A 86 -9.25 -8.44 4.76
CA LEU A 86 -9.39 -7.38 3.76
C LEU A 86 -10.85 -7.22 3.30
N VAL A 87 -11.56 -8.34 3.07
CA VAL A 87 -13.00 -8.31 2.75
C VAL A 87 -13.80 -7.71 3.91
N ALA A 88 -13.54 -8.13 5.14
CA ALA A 88 -14.17 -7.58 6.34
C ALA A 88 -13.88 -6.07 6.48
N LEU A 89 -12.64 -5.64 6.23
CA LEU A 89 -12.27 -4.23 6.21
C LEU A 89 -13.05 -3.46 5.15
N ALA A 90 -13.25 -4.02 3.95
CA ALA A 90 -14.07 -3.41 2.91
C ALA A 90 -15.52 -3.21 3.38
N ILE A 91 -16.11 -4.22 4.01
CA ILE A 91 -17.46 -4.16 4.58
C ILE A 91 -17.54 -3.11 5.68
N VAL A 92 -16.56 -3.06 6.58
CA VAL A 92 -16.49 -2.06 7.66
C VAL A 92 -16.40 -0.65 7.07
N VAL A 93 -15.52 -0.44 6.09
CA VAL A 93 -15.37 0.84 5.38
C VAL A 93 -16.72 1.22 4.77
N TRP A 94 -17.37 0.30 4.03
CA TRP A 94 -18.68 0.54 3.42
C TRP A 94 -19.76 0.91 4.44
N ARG A 95 -19.89 0.16 5.54
CA ARG A 95 -20.88 0.43 6.59
C ARG A 95 -20.65 1.78 7.26
N ARG A 96 -19.42 2.07 7.68
CA ARG A 96 -19.04 3.32 8.40
C ARG A 96 -19.23 4.59 7.59
N SER A 97 -19.38 4.45 6.28
CA SER A 97 -19.53 5.58 5.39
C SER A 97 -20.98 5.75 4.92
N ARG A 98 -21.91 4.85 5.27
CA ARG A 98 -23.36 5.07 5.03
C ARG A 98 -23.81 6.32 5.81
N GLY A 99 -24.57 7.19 5.16
CA GLY A 99 -25.10 8.42 5.76
C GLY A 99 -24.09 9.57 5.91
N LYS A 100 -22.83 9.41 5.49
CA LYS A 100 -21.86 10.53 5.46
C LYS A 100 -22.02 11.34 4.17
N PRO A 101 -22.02 12.68 4.23
CA PRO A 101 -22.03 13.51 3.04
C PRO A 101 -20.84 13.17 2.14
N VAL A 102 -21.10 13.11 0.83
CA VAL A 102 -20.05 12.99 -0.17
C VAL A 102 -19.21 14.27 -0.13
N GLY A 103 -17.89 14.15 0.04
CA GLY A 103 -16.98 15.29 0.04
C GLY A 103 -16.70 15.95 1.39
N ALA A 104 -17.16 15.38 2.52
CA ALA A 104 -16.69 15.83 3.84
C ALA A 104 -15.18 15.58 3.96
N GLU A 105 -14.38 16.64 3.85
CA GLU A 105 -12.92 16.57 3.95
C GLU A 105 -12.52 16.10 5.35
N PRO A 106 -11.83 14.95 5.50
CA PRO A 106 -11.39 14.50 6.82
C PRO A 106 -10.40 15.49 7.45
N LYS A 107 -10.53 15.70 8.77
CA LYS A 107 -9.77 16.71 9.54
C LYS A 107 -8.24 16.62 9.37
N TRP A 108 -7.69 15.45 9.07
CA TRP A 108 -6.26 15.26 8.84
C TRP A 108 -5.74 15.94 7.56
N LEU A 109 -6.61 16.24 6.60
CA LEU A 109 -6.23 16.90 5.34
C LEU A 109 -5.66 18.31 5.59
N ALA A 110 -6.24 19.04 6.54
CA ALA A 110 -5.77 20.39 6.88
C ALA A 110 -4.33 20.38 7.43
N SER A 111 -3.96 19.33 8.16
CA SER A 111 -2.63 19.21 8.77
C SER A 111 -1.55 18.78 7.78
N VAL A 112 -1.90 17.97 6.76
CA VAL A 112 -0.90 17.44 5.81
C VAL A 112 -0.32 18.54 4.92
N GLY A 113 -1.11 19.53 4.53
CA GLY A 113 -0.63 20.68 3.76
C GLY A 113 0.31 21.61 4.53
N LEU A 114 0.46 21.42 5.85
CA LEU A 114 1.32 22.22 6.72
C LEU A 114 2.63 21.52 7.08
N LEU A 115 2.81 20.27 6.65
CA LEU A 115 4.00 19.50 7.00
C LEU A 115 5.25 20.14 6.37
N GLY A 116 6.30 20.27 7.18
CA GLY A 116 7.64 20.57 6.69
C GLY A 116 8.34 19.31 6.14
N PRO A 117 9.60 19.45 5.69
CA PRO A 117 10.37 18.35 5.08
C PRO A 117 10.48 17.10 5.96
N TRP A 118 10.96 17.24 7.19
CA TRP A 118 11.17 16.11 8.10
C TRP A 118 9.86 15.46 8.55
N SER A 119 8.84 16.27 8.86
CA SER A 119 7.52 15.77 9.20
C SER A 119 6.89 15.00 8.02
N SER A 120 7.13 15.44 6.79
CA SER A 120 6.67 14.76 5.58
C SER A 120 7.37 13.42 5.37
N PHE A 121 8.69 13.34 5.63
CA PHE A 121 9.42 12.07 5.63
C PHE A 121 8.83 11.10 6.66
N GLY A 122 8.72 11.52 7.92
CA GLY A 122 8.16 10.69 8.99
C GLY A 122 6.72 10.26 8.69
N PHE A 123 5.91 11.16 8.12
CA PHE A 123 4.56 10.84 7.68
C PHE A 123 4.55 9.74 6.61
N GLY A 124 5.44 9.82 5.61
CA GLY A 124 5.63 8.76 4.60
C GLY A 124 5.92 7.40 5.22
N VAL A 125 6.79 7.35 6.25
CA VAL A 125 7.08 6.11 6.96
C VAL A 125 5.85 5.59 7.71
N VAL A 126 5.24 6.44 8.56
CA VAL A 126 4.12 6.07 9.45
C VAL A 126 2.88 5.62 8.70
N LEU A 127 2.62 6.15 7.50
CA LEU A 127 1.49 5.72 6.68
C LEU A 127 1.54 4.23 6.32
N ASN A 128 2.68 3.54 6.44
CA ASN A 128 2.75 2.10 6.19
C ASN A 128 2.22 1.24 7.36
N LEU A 129 1.95 1.84 8.53
CA LEU A 129 1.40 1.16 9.72
C LEU A 129 -0.13 1.08 9.75
N ARG A 130 -0.82 1.52 8.68
CA ARG A 130 -2.28 1.47 8.61
C ARG A 130 -2.76 0.02 8.43
N PRO A 131 -3.96 -0.35 8.91
CA PRO A 131 -4.47 -1.72 8.82
C PRO A 131 -4.47 -2.31 7.40
N LYS A 132 -4.93 -1.55 6.40
CA LYS A 132 -4.88 -1.96 4.98
C LYS A 132 -3.43 -2.27 4.55
N SER A 133 -2.50 -1.39 4.91
CA SER A 133 -1.10 -1.51 4.52
C SER A 133 -0.47 -2.76 5.14
N ILE A 134 -0.66 -2.95 6.45
CA ILE A 134 -0.15 -4.12 7.17
C ILE A 134 -0.68 -5.42 6.56
N LEU A 135 -1.99 -5.52 6.29
CA LEU A 135 -2.58 -6.72 5.68
C LEU A 135 -2.01 -7.01 4.29
N LEU A 136 -1.89 -6.00 3.43
CA LEU A 136 -1.31 -6.16 2.09
C LEU A 136 0.16 -6.56 2.15
N THR A 137 0.94 -5.92 3.03
CA THR A 137 2.36 -6.22 3.17
C THR A 137 2.61 -7.59 3.79
N ALA A 138 1.75 -8.04 4.71
CA ALA A 138 1.79 -9.41 5.22
C ALA A 138 1.53 -10.43 4.11
N ALA A 139 0.52 -10.21 3.26
CA ALA A 139 0.25 -11.09 2.12
C ALA A 139 1.41 -11.10 1.10
N ALA A 140 2.02 -9.95 0.85
CA ALA A 140 3.22 -9.82 0.03
C ALA A 140 4.38 -10.66 0.62
N ALA A 141 4.64 -10.52 1.92
CA ALA A 141 5.72 -11.23 2.60
C ALA A 141 5.52 -12.75 2.58
N LEU A 142 4.29 -13.24 2.81
CA LEU A 142 3.96 -14.67 2.70
C LEU A 142 4.19 -15.21 1.28
N SER A 143 3.97 -14.38 0.26
CA SER A 143 4.23 -14.75 -1.14
C SER A 143 5.72 -14.89 -1.44
N VAL A 144 6.56 -14.10 -0.78
CA VAL A 144 8.03 -14.18 -0.84
C VAL A 144 8.52 -15.40 -0.06
N ALA A 145 8.10 -15.55 1.19
CA ALA A 145 8.55 -16.62 2.09
C ALA A 145 8.14 -18.02 1.59
N GLY A 146 6.92 -18.17 1.08
CA GLY A 146 6.45 -19.45 0.53
C GLY A 146 7.03 -19.80 -0.86
N GLY A 147 7.86 -18.94 -1.45
CA GLY A 147 8.39 -19.11 -2.81
C GLY A 147 9.71 -19.88 -2.91
N GLY A 148 10.30 -20.31 -1.79
CA GLY A 148 11.60 -21.00 -1.76
C GLY A 148 12.74 -20.18 -2.37
N LEU A 149 12.67 -18.86 -2.25
CA LEU A 149 13.59 -17.93 -2.91
C LEU A 149 14.93 -17.86 -2.16
N THR A 150 16.02 -17.72 -2.90
CA THR A 150 17.30 -17.27 -2.33
C THR A 150 17.18 -15.85 -1.77
N VAL A 151 18.10 -15.46 -0.89
CA VAL A 151 18.13 -14.10 -0.31
C VAL A 151 18.19 -13.02 -1.40
N GLY A 152 18.96 -13.26 -2.47
CA GLY A 152 19.06 -12.34 -3.61
C GLY A 152 17.74 -12.21 -4.39
N GLU A 153 17.09 -13.34 -4.70
CA GLU A 153 15.78 -13.34 -5.37
C GLU A 153 14.70 -12.66 -4.52
N ALA A 154 14.68 -12.92 -3.21
CA ALA A 154 13.77 -12.25 -2.29
C ALA A 154 13.98 -10.73 -2.29
N GLY A 155 15.24 -10.27 -2.29
CA GLY A 155 15.60 -8.86 -2.42
C GLY A 155 15.08 -8.22 -3.71
N VAL A 156 15.24 -8.90 -4.86
CA VAL A 156 14.71 -8.42 -6.14
C VAL A 156 13.18 -8.33 -6.13
N VAL A 157 12.51 -9.35 -5.59
CA VAL A 157 11.05 -9.39 -5.51
C VAL A 157 10.51 -8.28 -4.58
N ILE A 158 11.18 -8.03 -3.45
CA ILE A 158 10.88 -6.92 -2.53
C ILE A 158 11.08 -5.57 -3.22
N ALA A 159 12.15 -5.40 -3.98
CA ALA A 159 12.42 -4.17 -4.72
C ALA A 159 11.33 -3.90 -5.77
N ILE A 160 10.92 -4.92 -6.52
CA ILE A 160 9.82 -4.83 -7.50
C ILE A 160 8.52 -4.43 -6.80
N TYR A 161 8.15 -5.13 -5.72
CA TYR A 161 6.96 -4.79 -4.92
C TYR A 161 6.99 -3.34 -4.43
N THR A 162 8.15 -2.88 -3.95
CA THR A 162 8.34 -1.53 -3.43
C THR A 162 8.16 -0.48 -4.52
N VAL A 163 8.80 -0.66 -5.68
CA VAL A 163 8.70 0.25 -6.83
C VAL A 163 7.26 0.35 -7.32
N LEU A 164 6.59 -0.81 -7.51
CA LEU A 164 5.20 -0.85 -7.95
C LEU A 164 4.27 -0.18 -6.94
N SER A 165 4.43 -0.48 -5.64
CA SER A 165 3.65 0.12 -4.55
C SER A 165 3.87 1.62 -4.41
N ALA A 166 5.09 2.10 -4.64
CA ALA A 166 5.44 3.51 -4.53
C ALA A 166 5.04 4.32 -5.77
N SER A 167 4.71 3.69 -6.90
CA SER A 167 4.50 4.34 -8.20
C SER A 167 3.49 5.50 -8.17
N THR A 168 2.37 5.36 -7.47
CA THR A 168 1.33 6.40 -7.36
C THR A 168 1.72 7.60 -6.52
N VAL A 169 2.82 7.50 -5.77
CA VAL A 169 3.46 8.61 -5.07
C VAL A 169 4.65 9.13 -5.86
N ALA A 170 5.49 8.24 -6.37
CA ALA A 170 6.69 8.57 -7.13
C ALA A 170 6.37 9.35 -8.41
N ILE A 171 5.38 8.90 -9.19
CA ILE A 171 5.05 9.51 -10.49
C ILE A 171 4.63 10.98 -10.33
N PRO A 172 3.66 11.35 -9.46
CA PRO A 172 3.31 12.75 -9.26
C PRO A 172 4.46 13.60 -8.70
N VAL A 173 5.27 13.05 -7.80
CA VAL A 173 6.41 13.79 -7.20
C VAL A 173 7.48 14.08 -8.25
N ILE A 174 7.89 13.06 -9.02
CA ILE A 174 8.86 13.24 -10.13
C ILE A 174 8.26 14.17 -11.19
N GLY A 175 6.98 13.99 -11.53
CA GLY A 175 6.28 14.86 -12.47
C GLY A 175 6.26 16.32 -12.02
N ALA A 176 6.06 16.60 -10.73
CA ALA A 176 6.06 17.96 -10.20
C ALA A 176 7.45 18.61 -10.24
N ILE A 177 8.53 17.81 -10.20
CA ILE A 177 9.90 18.29 -10.38
C ILE A 177 10.16 18.65 -11.85
N VAL A 178 9.72 17.79 -12.78
CA VAL A 178 9.98 17.95 -14.22
C VAL A 178 9.06 18.97 -14.87
N SER A 179 7.76 18.98 -14.52
CA SER A 179 6.74 19.84 -15.13
C SER A 179 5.72 20.32 -14.08
N PRO A 180 6.11 21.23 -13.17
CA PRO A 180 5.29 21.65 -12.04
C PRO A 180 3.92 22.20 -12.46
N VAL A 181 3.86 23.07 -13.48
CA VAL A 181 2.62 23.71 -13.92
C VAL A 181 1.59 22.71 -14.45
N LYS A 182 2.04 21.74 -15.28
CA LYS A 182 1.14 20.70 -15.84
C LYS A 182 0.63 19.78 -14.75
N VAL A 183 1.51 19.38 -13.82
CA VAL A 183 1.16 18.49 -12.72
C VAL A 183 0.21 19.17 -11.74
N GLU A 184 0.43 20.44 -11.40
CA GLU A 184 -0.46 21.21 -10.53
C GLU A 184 -1.90 21.25 -11.08
N ALA A 185 -2.08 21.55 -12.36
CA ALA A 185 -3.39 21.53 -13.01
C ALA A 185 -4.07 20.15 -12.93
N TRP A 186 -3.30 19.08 -13.19
CA TRP A 186 -3.80 17.70 -13.07
C TRP A 186 -4.16 17.35 -11.62
N LEU A 187 -3.37 17.78 -10.64
CA LEU A 187 -3.57 17.50 -9.21
C LEU A 187 -4.87 18.12 -8.69
N HIS A 188 -5.28 19.29 -9.17
CA HIS A 188 -6.58 19.87 -8.81
C HIS A 188 -7.76 18.99 -9.27
N GLY A 189 -7.70 18.50 -10.52
CA GLY A 189 -8.69 17.55 -11.04
C GLY A 189 -8.68 16.22 -10.27
N ALA A 190 -7.48 15.68 -10.01
CA ALA A 190 -7.30 14.47 -9.23
C ALA A 190 -7.85 14.61 -7.81
N ARG A 191 -7.59 15.72 -7.11
CA ARG A 191 -8.14 16.00 -5.77
C ARG A 191 -9.67 15.95 -5.76
N ALA A 192 -10.31 16.64 -6.71
CA ALA A 192 -11.75 16.69 -6.82
C ALA A 192 -12.36 15.29 -7.11
N TRP A 193 -11.74 14.53 -8.01
CA TRP A 193 -12.17 13.17 -8.31
C TRP A 193 -11.99 12.24 -7.11
N PHE A 194 -10.84 12.29 -6.43
CA PHE A 194 -10.58 11.46 -5.26
C PHE A 194 -11.51 11.81 -4.09
N GLY A 195 -11.81 13.08 -3.87
CA GLY A 195 -12.78 13.50 -2.84
C GLY A 195 -14.15 12.85 -3.01
N ARG A 196 -14.59 12.64 -4.26
CA ARG A 196 -15.87 11.98 -4.59
C ARG A 196 -15.79 10.45 -4.62
N ASN A 197 -14.70 9.89 -5.14
CA ASN A 197 -14.63 8.47 -5.52
C ASN A 197 -13.77 7.60 -4.59
N ASN A 198 -12.95 8.20 -3.72
CA ASN A 198 -12.04 7.52 -2.77
C ASN A 198 -12.67 6.28 -2.12
N ARG A 199 -13.89 6.46 -1.58
CA ARG A 199 -14.59 5.41 -0.86
C ARG A 199 -14.85 4.20 -1.76
N THR A 200 -15.45 4.43 -2.92
CA THR A 200 -15.79 3.38 -3.89
C THR A 200 -14.54 2.65 -4.34
N VAL A 201 -13.49 3.39 -4.72
CA VAL A 201 -12.20 2.83 -5.14
C VAL A 201 -11.59 1.96 -4.04
N THR A 202 -11.58 2.46 -2.79
CA THR A 202 -11.01 1.71 -1.66
C THR A 202 -11.78 0.41 -1.41
N ILE A 203 -13.11 0.44 -1.44
CA ILE A 203 -13.95 -0.75 -1.23
C ILE A 203 -13.71 -1.78 -2.35
N LEU A 204 -13.74 -1.35 -3.61
CA LEU A 204 -13.55 -2.25 -4.75
C LEU A 204 -12.17 -2.92 -4.72
N ILE A 205 -11.12 -2.15 -4.43
CA ILE A 205 -9.75 -2.70 -4.33
C ILE A 205 -9.64 -3.69 -3.17
N LEU A 206 -10.17 -3.35 -1.98
CA LEU A 206 -10.12 -4.25 -0.83
C LEU A 206 -10.88 -5.55 -1.09
N LEU A 207 -12.06 -5.48 -1.72
CA LEU A 207 -12.83 -6.67 -2.08
C LEU A 207 -12.09 -7.52 -3.12
N MET A 208 -11.68 -6.91 -4.24
CA MET A 208 -10.98 -7.60 -5.32
C MET A 208 -9.74 -8.32 -4.79
N ILE A 209 -8.93 -7.64 -4.00
CA ILE A 209 -7.64 -8.16 -3.53
C ILE A 209 -7.84 -9.14 -2.37
N GLY A 210 -8.82 -8.92 -1.51
CA GLY A 210 -9.22 -9.90 -0.50
C GLY A 210 -9.60 -11.22 -1.15
N VAL A 211 -10.44 -11.20 -2.20
CA VAL A 211 -10.84 -12.40 -2.96
C VAL A 211 -9.63 -13.06 -3.64
N VAL A 212 -8.77 -12.30 -4.31
CA VAL A 212 -7.55 -12.84 -4.94
C VAL A 212 -6.65 -13.53 -3.91
N ILE A 213 -6.43 -12.92 -2.74
CA ILE A 213 -5.58 -13.49 -1.70
C ILE A 213 -6.22 -14.75 -1.09
N VAL A 214 -7.54 -14.79 -0.89
CA VAL A 214 -8.24 -16.02 -0.47
C VAL A 214 -8.05 -17.11 -1.52
N GLY A 215 -8.25 -16.79 -2.81
CA GLY A 215 -8.04 -17.74 -3.90
C GLY A 215 -6.63 -18.30 -3.94
N ASN A 216 -5.61 -17.44 -3.75
CA ASN A 216 -4.21 -17.86 -3.67
C ASN A 216 -3.93 -18.80 -2.49
N GLY A 217 -4.60 -18.59 -1.35
CA GLY A 217 -4.50 -19.50 -0.22
C GLY A 217 -5.17 -20.84 -0.51
N LEU A 218 -6.35 -20.84 -1.14
CA LEU A 218 -7.06 -22.05 -1.51
C LEU A 218 -6.31 -22.92 -2.53
N THR A 219 -5.54 -22.33 -3.46
CA THR A 219 -4.72 -23.10 -4.41
C THR A 219 -3.45 -23.72 -3.79
N ARG A 220 -3.16 -23.39 -2.53
CA ARG A 220 -1.98 -23.86 -1.78
C ARG A 220 -2.33 -24.78 -0.61
N LEU A 221 -3.62 -25.02 -0.37
CA LEU A 221 -4.14 -26.09 0.50
C LEU A 221 -4.14 -27.41 -0.27
#